data_AF-A0A4V0XRF9-F1
#
_entry.id   AF-A0A4V0XRF9-F1
#
_cell.length_a   1.000
_cell.length_b   1.000
_cell.length_c   1.000
_cell.angle_alpha   90.00
_cell.angle_beta   90.00
_cell.angle_gamma   90.00
#
_symmetry.space_group_name_H-M   'P 1'
#
loop_
_entity.id
_entity.type
_entity.pdbx_description
1 polymer ?
#
loop_
_entity_poly.entity_id
_entity_poly.type
_entity_poly.pdbx_seq_one_letter_code
_entity_poly.pdbx_strand_id
1 'polypeptide(L)'
;MRIQPRPNSGFTLIEIMIVVAIIGILLCIAIPNFRQHTEKSRATACQAQLRLIKNAAALWALENKKALTDSVDVNALVDFFDDKKIPACPGGGNYSAPFTPGTTPTCSLGGTHKLD
;
A
#
# COMPACT_ATOMS: atom_id res chain seq x y z
N MET A 1 -32.60 2.10 59.17
CA MET A 1 -31.96 1.69 57.90
C MET A 1 -30.47 1.95 58.04
N ARG A 2 -29.62 0.90 58.11
CA ARG A 2 -28.17 1.03 58.29
C ARG A 2 -27.52 1.02 56.91
N ILE A 3 -26.96 2.15 56.48
CA ILE A 3 -26.19 2.26 55.24
C ILE A 3 -24.80 1.66 55.52
N GLN A 4 -24.52 0.51 54.92
CA GLN A 4 -23.17 -0.07 54.96
C GLN A 4 -22.30 0.64 53.92
N PRO A 5 -21.12 1.17 54.30
CA PRO A 5 -20.21 1.80 53.36
C PRO A 5 -19.66 0.76 52.37
N ARG A 6 -19.75 1.06 51.08
CA ARG A 6 -19.16 0.24 50.02
C ARG A 6 -17.64 0.39 50.08
N PRO A 7 -16.85 -0.70 49.97
CA PRO A 7 -15.40 -0.56 49.87
C PRO A 7 -15.07 0.25 48.62
N ASN A 8 -14.34 1.35 48.79
CA ASN A 8 -13.82 2.15 47.68
C ASN A 8 -12.67 1.38 47.02
N SER A 9 -12.98 0.58 46.00
CA SER A 9 -11.98 -0.04 45.13
C SER A 9 -11.48 1.01 44.13
N GLY A 10 -10.45 1.76 44.51
CA GLY A 10 -9.76 2.70 43.64
C GLY A 10 -8.52 2.07 42.99
N PHE A 11 -8.27 2.41 41.72
CA PHE A 11 -7.01 2.10 41.05
C PHE A 11 -5.85 2.77 41.78
N THR A 12 -4.78 2.02 42.06
CA THR A 12 -3.59 2.61 42.68
C THR A 12 -2.76 3.37 41.64
N LEU A 13 -2.10 4.45 42.06
CA LEU A 13 -1.21 5.20 41.18
C LEU A 13 -0.05 4.33 40.68
N ILE A 14 0.43 3.42 41.53
CA ILE A 14 1.48 2.44 41.19
C ILE A 14 1.02 1.44 40.12
N GLU A 15 -0.24 0.95 40.15
CA GLU A 15 -0.77 0.10 39.09
C GLU A 15 -0.73 0.80 37.74
N ILE A 16 -1.17 2.05 37.69
CA ILE A 16 -1.14 2.82 36.44
C ILE A 16 0.29 3.05 35.97
N MET A 17 1.25 3.30 36.86
CA MET A 17 2.66 3.47 36.49
C MET A 17 3.27 2.21 35.86
N ILE A 18 2.98 1.03 36.42
CA ILE A 18 3.50 -0.23 35.88
C ILE A 18 2.88 -0.52 34.50
N VAL A 19 1.58 -0.25 34.35
CA VAL A 19 0.88 -0.45 33.07
C VAL A 19 1.45 0.42 31.97
N VAL A 20 1.66 1.72 32.21
CA VAL A 20 2.24 2.62 31.19
C VAL A 20 3.70 2.28 30.89
N ALA A 21 4.46 1.78 31.88
CA ALA A 21 5.82 1.31 31.66
C ALA A 21 5.87 0.10 30.70
N ILE A 22 4.99 -0.88 30.88
CA ILE A 22 4.89 -2.06 30.01
C ILE A 22 4.43 -1.65 28.60
N ILE A 23 3.42 -0.78 28.48
CA ILE A 23 2.95 -0.28 27.18
C ILE A 23 4.08 0.45 26.45
N GLY A 24 4.90 1.25 27.15
CA GLY A 24 6.06 1.92 26.58
C GLY A 24 7.08 0.95 25.96
N ILE A 25 7.39 -0.14 26.66
CA ILE A 25 8.31 -1.18 26.16
C ILE A 25 7.76 -1.84 24.88
N LEU A 26 6.47 -2.19 24.87
CA LEU A 26 5.83 -2.81 23.71
C LEU A 26 5.80 -1.87 22.50
N LEU A 27 5.51 -0.58 22.70
CA LEU A 27 5.46 0.40 21.62
C LEU A 27 6.83 0.63 20.96
N CYS A 28 7.92 0.61 21.73
CA CYS A 28 9.29 0.72 21.18
C CYS A 28 9.61 -0.36 20.16
N ILE A 29 9.08 -1.58 20.34
CA ILE A 29 9.29 -2.70 19.41
C ILE A 29 8.24 -2.67 18.28
N ALA A 30 6.99 -2.37 18.62
CA ALA A 30 5.87 -2.43 17.67
C ALA A 30 5.96 -1.36 16.57
N ILE A 31 6.34 -0.11 16.90
CA ILE A 31 6.36 1.00 15.94
C ILE A 31 7.32 0.77 14.76
N PRO A 32 8.62 0.45 14.95
CA PRO A 32 9.54 0.27 13.83
C PRO A 32 9.13 -0.92 12.96
N ASN A 33 8.66 -2.00 13.58
CA ASN A 33 8.19 -3.19 12.88
C ASN A 33 6.94 -2.87 12.02
N PHE A 34 5.94 -2.19 12.58
CA PHE A 34 4.73 -1.79 11.86
C PHE A 34 5.02 -0.89 10.65
N ARG A 35 5.96 0.06 10.78
CA ARG A 35 6.36 0.93 9.67
C ARG A 35 6.99 0.14 8.52
N GLN A 36 7.86 -0.82 8.81
CA GLN A 36 8.47 -1.68 7.80
C GLN A 36 7.44 -2.56 7.08
N HIS A 37 6.49 -3.16 7.82
CA HIS A 37 5.43 -3.97 7.23
C HIS A 37 4.49 -3.16 6.35
N THR A 38 4.16 -1.92 6.76
CA THR A 38 3.33 -1.02 5.97
C THR A 38 4.04 -0.65 4.67
N GLU A 39 5.33 -0.33 4.72
CA GLU A 39 6.11 -0.01 3.51
C GLU A 39 6.24 -1.19 2.56
N LYS A 40 6.50 -2.41 3.09
CA LYS A 40 6.53 -3.62 2.28
C LYS A 40 5.17 -3.93 1.63
N SER A 41 4.07 -3.75 2.38
CA SER A 41 2.72 -3.92 1.85
C SER A 41 2.42 -2.94 0.71
N ARG A 42 2.83 -1.66 0.86
CA ARG A 42 2.73 -0.65 -0.20
C ARG A 42 3.52 -1.04 -1.44
N ALA A 43 4.75 -1.55 -1.26
CA ALA A 43 5.58 -2.02 -2.36
C ALA A 43 4.95 -3.19 -3.12
N THR A 44 4.45 -4.21 -2.41
CA THR A 44 3.76 -5.35 -3.04
C THR A 44 2.48 -4.92 -3.76
N ALA A 45 1.70 -4.00 -3.19
CA ALA A 45 0.52 -3.45 -3.84
C ALA A 45 0.90 -2.66 -5.11
N CYS A 46 2.01 -1.92 -5.07
CA CYS A 46 2.52 -1.19 -6.23
C CYS A 46 2.94 -2.13 -7.37
N GLN A 47 3.60 -3.24 -7.03
CA GLN A 47 3.94 -4.30 -7.99
C GLN A 47 2.70 -4.96 -8.61
N ALA A 48 1.66 -5.21 -7.80
CA ALA A 48 0.41 -5.77 -8.30
C ALA A 48 -0.26 -4.85 -9.32
N GLN A 49 -0.32 -3.53 -9.04
CA GLN A 49 -0.84 -2.54 -9.97
C GLN A 49 -0.03 -2.46 -11.26
N LEU A 50 1.30 -2.54 -11.20
CA LEU A 50 2.12 -2.59 -12.41
C LEU A 50 1.79 -3.82 -13.29
N ARG A 51 1.46 -4.97 -12.69
CA ARG A 51 1.00 -6.16 -13.45
C ARG A 51 -0.34 -5.91 -14.11
N LEU A 52 -1.26 -5.24 -13.42
CA LEU A 52 -2.55 -4.86 -13.98
C LEU A 52 -2.36 -3.92 -15.19
N ILE A 53 -1.48 -2.93 -15.08
CA ILE A 53 -1.13 -2.00 -16.16
C ILE A 53 -0.52 -2.75 -17.35
N LYS A 54 0.40 -3.68 -17.11
CA LYS A 54 1.00 -4.52 -18.16
C LYS A 54 -0.06 -5.37 -18.87
N ASN A 55 -0.97 -5.98 -18.11
CA ASN A 55 -2.05 -6.78 -18.66
C ASN A 55 -3.03 -5.92 -19.48
N ALA A 56 -3.38 -4.72 -19.00
CA ALA A 56 -4.21 -3.78 -19.73
C ALA A 56 -3.55 -3.35 -21.05
N ALA A 57 -2.24 -3.06 -21.05
CA ALA A 57 -1.52 -2.74 -22.27
C ALA A 57 -1.51 -3.92 -23.26
N ALA A 58 -1.34 -5.15 -22.77
CA ALA A 58 -1.41 -6.35 -23.60
C ALA A 58 -2.82 -6.58 -24.19
N LEU A 59 -3.87 -6.37 -23.40
CA LEU A 59 -5.26 -6.46 -23.89
C LEU A 59 -5.54 -5.41 -24.98
N TRP A 60 -5.13 -4.16 -24.76
CA TRP A 60 -5.25 -3.11 -25.77
C TRP A 60 -4.56 -3.49 -27.09
N ALA A 61 -3.36 -4.07 -27.02
CA ALA A 61 -2.62 -4.49 -28.21
C ALA A 61 -3.34 -5.62 -28.97
N LEU A 62 -3.96 -6.55 -28.24
CA LEU A 62 -4.77 -7.63 -28.82
C LEU A 62 -6.02 -7.09 -29.53
N GLU A 63 -6.75 -6.15 -28.90
CA GLU A 63 -7.95 -5.54 -29.48
C GLU A 63 -7.64 -4.72 -30.73
N ASN A 64 -6.52 -4.00 -30.73
CA ASN A 64 -6.13 -3.12 -31.84
C ASN A 64 -5.26 -3.80 -32.90
N LYS A 65 -5.02 -5.12 -32.78
CA LYS A 65 -4.13 -5.90 -33.68
C LYS A 65 -2.74 -5.27 -33.81
N LYS A 66 -2.22 -4.72 -32.71
CA LYS A 66 -0.92 -4.04 -32.64
C LYS A 66 0.16 -4.98 -32.14
N ALA A 67 1.42 -4.65 -32.45
CA ALA A 67 2.56 -5.41 -31.98
C ALA A 67 2.84 -5.09 -30.50
N LEU A 68 3.50 -6.01 -29.78
CA LEU A 68 3.87 -5.81 -28.38
C LEU A 68 4.90 -4.67 -28.17
N THR A 69 5.46 -4.15 -29.25
CA THR A 69 6.42 -3.04 -29.29
C THR A 69 5.75 -1.68 -29.45
N ASP A 70 4.47 -1.64 -29.81
CA ASP A 70 3.75 -0.39 -30.02
C ASP A 70 3.47 0.29 -28.67
N SER A 71 3.75 1.59 -28.60
CA SER A 71 3.51 2.38 -27.40
C SER A 71 2.01 2.63 -27.26
N VAL A 72 1.43 2.22 -26.13
CA VAL A 72 0.03 2.48 -25.81
C VAL A 72 -0.10 3.92 -25.34
N ASP A 73 -1.04 4.67 -25.93
CA ASP A 73 -1.38 6.00 -25.45
C ASP A 73 -2.04 5.91 -24.07
N VAL A 74 -1.66 6.81 -23.16
CA VAL A 74 -2.16 6.81 -21.79
C VAL A 74 -3.68 6.93 -21.75
N ASN A 75 -4.28 7.67 -22.69
CA ASN A 75 -5.73 7.85 -22.76
C ASN A 75 -6.46 6.58 -23.19
N ALA A 76 -5.84 5.74 -24.02
CA ALA A 76 -6.41 4.44 -24.38
C ALA A 76 -6.27 3.42 -23.25
N LEU A 77 -5.22 3.55 -22.43
CA LEU A 77 -4.97 2.66 -21.32
C LEU A 77 -5.89 2.94 -20.12
N VAL A 78 -6.28 4.21 -19.89
CA VAL A 78 -7.18 4.55 -18.79
C VAL A 78 -8.59 4.00 -18.95
N ASP A 79 -9.04 3.69 -20.17
CA ASP A 79 -10.35 3.09 -20.39
C ASP A 79 -10.47 1.66 -19.84
N PHE A 80 -9.35 1.00 -19.53
CA PHE A 80 -9.33 -0.32 -18.88
C PHE A 80 -9.43 -0.23 -17.34
N PHE A 81 -9.53 0.97 -16.77
CA PHE A 81 -9.65 1.18 -15.33
C PHE A 81 -10.97 1.88 -15.00
N ASP A 82 -11.66 1.43 -13.93
CA ASP A 82 -13.00 1.90 -13.55
C ASP A 82 -13.10 3.43 -13.39
N ASP A 83 -12.05 4.05 -12.86
CA ASP A 83 -11.98 5.49 -12.60
C ASP A 83 -11.45 6.32 -13.79
N LYS A 84 -11.22 5.71 -14.95
CA LYS A 84 -10.52 6.33 -16.11
C LYS A 84 -9.22 7.03 -15.72
N LYS A 85 -8.50 6.46 -14.75
CA LYS A 85 -7.21 6.95 -14.28
C LYS A 85 -6.29 5.78 -13.99
N ILE A 86 -5.01 5.93 -14.30
CA ILE A 86 -4.01 4.97 -13.83
C ILE A 86 -3.95 5.11 -12.31
N PRO A 87 -4.10 4.01 -11.55
CA PRO A 87 -4.04 4.08 -10.09
C PRO A 87 -2.69 4.63 -9.64
N ALA A 88 -2.68 5.40 -8.56
CA ALA A 88 -1.44 5.89 -7.97
C ALA A 88 -0.79 4.79 -7.14
N CYS A 89 0.54 4.72 -7.14
CA CYS A 89 1.27 3.76 -6.33
C CYS A 89 1.00 4.06 -4.83
N PRO A 90 0.61 3.08 -4.01
CA PRO A 90 0.34 3.26 -2.58
C PRO A 90 1.56 3.76 -1.77
N GLY A 91 2.76 3.66 -2.34
CA GLY A 91 4.00 4.24 -1.81
C GLY A 91 4.17 5.74 -2.07
N GLY A 92 3.29 6.39 -2.85
CA GLY A 92 3.36 7.82 -3.17
C GLY A 92 4.05 8.16 -4.50
N GLY A 93 4.11 7.20 -5.45
CA GLY A 93 4.73 7.38 -6.76
C GLY A 93 3.73 7.29 -7.93
N ASN A 94 4.17 7.74 -9.09
CA ASN A 94 3.43 7.59 -10.35
C ASN A 94 4.07 6.48 -11.20
N TYR A 95 3.24 5.81 -12.00
CA TYR A 95 3.69 4.87 -13.03
C TYR A 95 4.06 5.63 -14.29
N SER A 96 5.29 5.43 -14.78
CA SER A 96 5.83 6.13 -15.93
C SER A 96 5.99 5.20 -17.13
N ALA A 97 5.79 5.80 -18.31
CA ALA A 97 5.97 5.23 -19.64
C ALA A 97 7.41 4.73 -19.90
N PRO A 98 7.63 3.81 -20.86
CA PRO A 98 6.67 3.34 -21.86
C PRO A 98 5.70 2.28 -21.33
N PHE A 99 4.40 2.49 -21.56
CA PHE A 99 3.37 1.46 -21.39
C PHE A 99 3.33 0.58 -22.66
N THR A 100 4.44 -0.07 -23.00
CA THR A 100 4.45 -1.04 -24.09
C THR A 100 4.14 -2.44 -23.53
N PRO A 101 3.35 -3.27 -24.22
CA PRO A 101 3.06 -4.63 -23.76
C PRO A 101 4.31 -5.48 -23.52
N GLY A 102 5.35 -5.24 -24.33
CA GLY A 102 6.62 -5.95 -24.30
C GLY A 102 7.64 -5.44 -23.27
N THR A 103 7.42 -4.29 -22.64
CA THR A 103 8.29 -3.79 -21.56
C THR A 103 7.55 -3.71 -20.23
N THR A 104 8.31 -3.85 -19.14
CA THR A 104 7.73 -3.78 -17.81
C THR A 104 7.55 -2.31 -17.41
N PRO A 105 6.32 -1.85 -17.09
CA PRO A 105 6.11 -0.49 -16.63
C PRO A 105 6.86 -0.24 -15.31
N THR A 106 7.33 0.98 -15.09
CA THR A 106 8.12 1.33 -13.91
C THR A 106 7.42 2.35 -13.02
N CYS A 107 7.66 2.27 -11.72
CA CYS A 107 7.22 3.26 -10.74
C CYS A 107 8.35 4.25 -10.44
N SER A 108 8.00 5.54 -10.33
CA SER A 108 8.94 6.63 -10.03
C SER A 108 9.74 6.45 -8.73
N LEU A 109 9.25 5.62 -7.79
CA LEU A 109 9.93 5.36 -6.50
C LEU A 109 11.11 4.40 -6.63
N GLY A 110 11.14 3.57 -7.68
CA GLY A 110 12.18 2.56 -7.85
C GLY A 110 12.29 1.53 -6.71
N GLY A 111 13.43 0.83 -6.62
CA GLY A 111 13.69 -0.15 -5.55
C GLY A 111 12.67 -1.29 -5.47
N THR A 112 12.13 -1.54 -4.27
CA THR A 112 11.12 -2.59 -3.98
C THR A 112 9.77 -2.34 -4.66
N HIS A 113 9.56 -1.17 -5.25
CA HIS A 113 8.33 -0.79 -5.97
C HIS A 113 8.42 -1.08 -7.48
N LYS A 114 9.44 -1.82 -7.94
CA LYS A 114 9.59 -2.28 -9.33
C LYS A 114 9.05 -3.70 -9.50
N LEU A 115 8.59 -4.01 -10.71
CA LEU A 115 8.39 -5.38 -11.15
C LEU A 115 9.74 -5.95 -11.57
N ASP A 116 10.23 -6.93 -10.79
CA ASP A 116 11.23 -7.89 -11.27
C ASP A 116 10.68 -8.75 -12.41
#